data_AF-A0A0M7ERY3-F1
#
_entry.id   AF-A0A0M7ERY3-F1
#
_cell.length_a   1.000
_cell.length_b   1.000
_cell.length_c   1.000
_cell.angle_alpha   90.00
_cell.angle_beta   90.00
_cell.angle_gamma   90.00
#
_symmetry.space_group_name_H-M   'P 1'
#
loop_
_entity.id
_entity.type
_entity.pdbx_description
1 polymer ?
#
loop_
_entity_poly.entity_id
_entity_poly.type
_entity_poly.pdbx_seq_one_letter_code
_entity_poly.pdbx_strand_id
1 'polypeptide(L)'
;MININKIKHLIPAFFYCSGVGERFSGDDWAIDYELDLDEEFNTEISNLQGGVSLLNDALQRNDLIAAKYALIEMRVASLSLYGFFMNIYDDVERVGWVGREGVVISKGCASFASCNGCEDVYFQVKNINNIKWLFLRLYDCSGGRRVFFSERGGVGCKADLDEKLSNDIADFQMSLNFLENSLREGDAIKVVVFLGKVRDSSLALSGFFKNIFDDIDKNAWSDAAKLPAIPEGYALPESYNYPKR
;
A
#
# COMPACT_ATOMS: atom_id res chain seq x y z
N MET A 1 -4.87 -14.39 1.52
CA MET A 1 -6.28 -13.99 1.40
C MET A 1 -6.39 -12.66 2.10
N ILE A 2 -6.61 -11.61 1.33
CA ILE A 2 -6.73 -10.24 1.81
C ILE A 2 -8.19 -9.83 1.68
N ASN A 3 -8.67 -9.08 2.66
CA ASN A 3 -10.00 -8.52 2.71
C ASN A 3 -9.93 -7.18 3.46
N ILE A 4 -9.36 -6.18 2.78
CA ILE A 4 -9.20 -4.81 3.28
C ILE A 4 -10.57 -4.16 3.42
N ASN A 5 -11.55 -4.52 2.57
CA ASN A 5 -12.92 -4.02 2.66
C ASN A 5 -13.55 -4.19 4.03
N LYS A 6 -13.10 -5.16 4.84
CA LYS A 6 -13.50 -5.28 6.25
C LYS A 6 -13.39 -3.95 7.01
N ILE A 7 -12.34 -3.16 6.76
CA ILE A 7 -12.12 -1.91 7.49
C ILE A 7 -13.30 -0.94 7.34
N LYS A 8 -13.95 -0.93 6.16
CA LYS A 8 -15.11 -0.08 5.85
C LYS A 8 -16.32 -0.36 6.73
N HIS A 9 -16.37 -1.54 7.35
CA HIS A 9 -17.45 -1.93 8.27
C HIS A 9 -16.99 -1.90 9.73
N LEU A 10 -15.71 -2.21 9.99
CA LEU A 10 -15.15 -2.23 11.34
C LEU A 10 -15.06 -0.82 11.94
N ILE A 11 -14.66 0.19 11.16
CA ILE A 11 -14.56 1.57 11.64
C ILE A 11 -15.94 2.13 12.02
N PRO A 12 -16.98 2.08 11.14
CA PRO A 12 -18.31 2.52 11.53
C PRO A 12 -18.89 1.72 12.70
N ALA A 13 -18.70 0.40 12.72
CA ALA A 13 -19.20 -0.44 13.81
C ALA A 13 -18.61 -0.02 15.16
N PHE A 14 -17.30 0.22 15.21
CA PHE A 14 -16.65 0.72 16.42
C PHE A 14 -17.10 2.14 16.79
N PHE A 15 -17.22 3.04 15.80
CA PHE A 15 -17.73 4.39 16.01
C PHE A 15 -19.11 4.40 16.66
N TYR A 16 -20.05 3.61 16.14
CA TYR A 16 -21.39 3.45 16.74
C TYR A 16 -21.37 2.81 18.13
N CYS A 17 -20.56 1.77 18.32
CA CYS A 17 -20.41 1.11 19.63
C CYS A 17 -19.79 2.04 20.69
N SER A 18 -19.06 3.07 20.28
CA SER A 18 -18.41 4.01 21.18
C SER A 18 -19.38 5.04 21.79
N GLY A 19 -20.64 5.08 21.33
CA GLY A 19 -21.68 5.92 21.91
C GLY A 19 -21.56 7.41 21.58
N VAL A 20 -20.70 7.78 20.61
CA VAL A 20 -20.41 9.19 20.25
C VAL A 20 -21.47 9.84 19.35
N GLY A 21 -22.61 9.16 19.16
CA GLY A 21 -23.89 9.85 19.00
C GLY A 21 -24.20 10.53 17.66
N GLU A 22 -23.37 10.40 16.63
CA GLU A 22 -23.66 10.92 15.28
C GLU A 22 -23.78 9.79 14.23
N ARG A 23 -24.41 10.11 13.09
CA ARG A 23 -24.42 9.23 11.92
C ARG A 23 -23.01 9.21 11.34
N PHE A 24 -22.46 8.02 11.10
CA PHE A 24 -21.24 7.88 10.33
C PHE A 24 -21.49 8.36 8.90
N SER A 25 -20.77 9.41 8.47
CA SER A 25 -20.71 9.89 7.09
C SER A 25 -19.32 9.60 6.55
N GLY A 26 -19.19 8.83 5.47
CA GLY A 26 -17.90 8.48 4.88
C GLY A 26 -17.13 9.69 4.34
N ASP A 27 -17.85 10.73 3.89
CA ASP A 27 -17.28 11.93 3.24
C ASP A 27 -16.32 12.72 4.12
N ASP A 28 -16.43 12.59 5.45
CA ASP A 28 -15.56 13.29 6.39
C ASP A 28 -14.25 12.53 6.69
N TRP A 29 -14.05 11.35 6.09
CA TRP A 29 -12.96 10.42 6.42
C TRP A 29 -11.99 10.28 5.25
N ALA A 30 -10.78 9.77 5.53
CA ALA A 30 -9.71 9.67 4.55
C ALA A 30 -9.88 8.49 3.60
N ILE A 31 -10.46 7.37 4.06
CA ILE A 31 -10.84 6.26 3.18
C ILE A 31 -12.05 6.71 2.35
N ASP A 32 -12.05 6.37 1.06
CA ASP A 32 -13.25 6.43 0.25
C ASP A 32 -14.14 5.21 0.55
N TYR A 33 -15.23 5.43 1.31
CA TYR A 33 -16.14 4.36 1.71
C TYR A 33 -17.08 3.90 0.57
N GLU A 34 -17.01 4.49 -0.63
CA GLU A 34 -17.76 4.05 -1.80
C GLU A 34 -16.96 3.04 -2.66
N LEU A 35 -15.63 3.10 -2.64
CA LEU A 35 -14.75 2.25 -3.46
C LEU A 35 -14.52 0.84 -2.90
N ASP A 36 -14.24 -0.12 -3.76
CA ASP A 36 -13.74 -1.44 -3.38
C ASP A 36 -12.24 -1.36 -3.07
N LEU A 37 -11.88 -1.45 -1.78
CA LEU A 37 -10.50 -1.32 -1.34
C LEU A 37 -9.63 -2.52 -1.70
N ASP A 38 -10.24 -3.70 -1.88
CA ASP A 38 -9.52 -4.89 -2.34
C ASP A 38 -9.16 -4.71 -3.82
N GLU A 39 -10.10 -4.22 -4.66
CA GLU A 39 -9.85 -3.93 -6.07
C GLU A 39 -8.81 -2.80 -6.25
N GLU A 40 -8.92 -1.72 -5.48
CA GLU A 40 -7.97 -0.61 -5.52
C GLU A 40 -6.55 -1.07 -5.19
N PHE A 41 -6.39 -1.79 -4.08
CA PHE A 41 -5.08 -2.31 -3.67
C PHE A 41 -4.51 -3.29 -4.71
N ASN A 42 -5.33 -4.22 -5.22
CA ASN A 42 -4.89 -5.18 -6.23
C ASN A 42 -4.46 -4.50 -7.53
N THR A 43 -5.21 -3.48 -7.95
CA THR A 43 -4.90 -2.68 -9.13
C THR A 43 -3.56 -1.99 -8.97
N GLU A 44 -3.35 -1.29 -7.86
CA GLU A 44 -2.13 -0.51 -7.66
C GLU A 44 -0.89 -1.39 -7.45
N ILE A 45 -0.99 -2.55 -6.79
CA ILE A 45 0.15 -3.46 -6.76
C ILE A 45 0.41 -4.07 -8.14
N SER A 46 -0.63 -4.46 -8.87
CA SER A 46 -0.45 -4.98 -10.24
C SER A 46 0.27 -3.96 -11.12
N ASN A 47 -0.06 -2.67 -10.97
CA ASN A 47 0.60 -1.57 -11.63
C ASN A 47 2.07 -1.44 -11.22
N LEU A 48 2.37 -1.53 -9.92
CA LEU A 48 3.75 -1.52 -9.42
C LEU A 48 4.57 -2.71 -9.97
N GLN A 49 4.04 -3.92 -9.89
CA GLN A 49 4.68 -5.14 -10.39
C GLN A 49 4.88 -5.08 -11.92
N GLY A 50 3.89 -4.58 -12.64
CA GLY A 50 3.98 -4.30 -14.08
C GLY A 50 5.12 -3.35 -14.38
N GLY A 51 5.20 -2.21 -13.67
CA GLY A 51 6.28 -1.25 -13.83
C GLY A 51 7.66 -1.86 -13.57
N VAL A 52 7.79 -2.72 -12.55
CA VAL A 52 9.04 -3.44 -12.26
C VAL A 52 9.43 -4.39 -13.41
N SER A 53 8.47 -5.13 -13.95
CA SER A 53 8.68 -6.00 -15.12
C SER A 53 9.09 -5.18 -16.35
N LEU A 54 8.41 -4.06 -16.60
CA LEU A 54 8.74 -3.17 -17.72
C LEU A 54 10.16 -2.60 -17.60
N LEU A 55 10.55 -2.16 -16.39
CA LEU A 55 11.90 -1.65 -16.14
C LEU A 55 12.96 -2.71 -16.43
N ASN A 56 12.72 -3.95 -15.99
CA ASN A 56 13.62 -5.07 -16.29
C ASN A 56 13.80 -5.27 -17.80
N ASP A 57 12.70 -5.32 -18.54
CA ASP A 57 12.73 -5.55 -19.99
C ASP A 57 13.39 -4.38 -20.74
N ALA A 58 13.12 -3.14 -20.31
CA ALA A 58 13.74 -1.95 -20.87
C ALA A 58 15.26 -1.94 -20.66
N LEU A 59 15.71 -2.27 -19.46
CA LEU A 59 17.15 -2.37 -19.15
C LEU A 59 17.83 -3.56 -19.84
N GLN A 60 17.09 -4.63 -20.16
CA GLN A 60 17.60 -5.71 -21.02
C GLN A 60 17.85 -5.27 -22.46
N ARG A 61 17.01 -4.37 -22.96
CA ARG A 61 17.11 -3.81 -24.32
C ARG A 61 17.96 -2.54 -24.37
N ASN A 62 18.49 -2.09 -23.24
CA ASN A 62 19.19 -0.82 -23.07
C ASN A 62 18.36 0.40 -23.56
N ASP A 63 17.03 0.30 -23.46
CA ASP A 63 16.10 1.37 -23.80
C ASP A 63 15.88 2.25 -22.57
N LEU A 64 16.66 3.32 -22.47
CA LEU A 64 16.60 4.23 -21.33
C LEU A 64 15.35 5.13 -21.32
N ILE A 65 14.66 5.29 -22.46
CA ILE A 65 13.39 6.04 -22.52
C ILE A 65 12.28 5.17 -21.94
N ALA A 66 12.19 3.91 -22.38
CA ALA A 66 11.25 2.94 -21.79
C ALA A 66 11.56 2.67 -20.31
N ALA A 67 12.84 2.65 -19.90
CA ALA A 67 13.20 2.52 -18.50
C ALA A 67 12.72 3.72 -17.67
N LYS A 68 12.85 4.95 -18.19
CA LYS A 68 12.32 6.14 -17.52
C LYS A 68 10.80 6.13 -17.46
N TYR A 69 10.13 5.69 -18.52
CA TYR A 69 8.68 5.48 -18.51
C TYR A 69 8.27 4.51 -17.40
N ALA A 70 8.94 3.36 -17.29
CA ALA A 70 8.69 2.37 -16.25
C ALA A 70 8.87 2.94 -14.83
N LEU A 71 9.90 3.75 -14.62
CA LEU A 71 10.15 4.41 -13.34
C LEU A 71 9.03 5.41 -12.98
N ILE A 72 8.42 6.09 -13.94
CA ILE A 72 7.24 6.93 -13.72
C ILE A 72 6.04 6.09 -13.28
N GLU A 73 5.77 4.98 -13.96
CA GLU A 73 4.66 4.08 -13.60
C GLU A 73 4.85 3.52 -12.18
N MET A 74 6.05 3.02 -11.87
CA MET A 74 6.39 2.54 -10.53
C MET A 74 6.25 3.63 -9.47
N ARG A 75 6.65 4.87 -9.80
CA ARG A 75 6.55 6.03 -8.91
C ARG A 75 5.10 6.35 -8.57
N VAL A 76 4.24 6.42 -9.59
CA VAL A 76 2.80 6.67 -9.41
C VAL A 76 2.19 5.58 -8.54
N ALA A 77 2.37 4.31 -8.90
CA ALA A 77 1.80 3.19 -8.14
C ALA A 77 2.28 3.15 -6.68
N SER A 78 3.58 3.40 -6.44
CA SER A 78 4.14 3.45 -5.07
C SER A 78 3.54 4.58 -4.25
N LEU A 79 3.30 5.75 -4.87
CA LEU A 79 2.70 6.88 -4.18
C LEU A 79 1.21 6.65 -3.88
N SER A 80 0.47 6.03 -4.81
CA SER A 80 -0.92 5.61 -4.59
C SER A 80 -1.01 4.65 -3.40
N LEU A 81 -0.16 3.61 -3.37
CA LEU A 81 -0.15 2.61 -2.29
C LEU A 81 0.27 3.21 -0.94
N TYR A 82 1.22 4.16 -0.94
CA TYR A 82 1.53 4.95 0.25
C TYR A 82 0.29 5.69 0.76
N GLY A 83 -0.39 6.43 -0.10
CA GLY A 83 -1.60 7.18 0.24
C GLY A 83 -2.73 6.29 0.74
N PHE A 84 -2.96 5.16 0.06
CA PHE A 84 -3.97 4.17 0.42
C PHE A 84 -3.85 3.71 1.89
N PHE A 85 -2.65 3.29 2.31
CA PHE A 85 -2.45 2.86 3.70
C PHE A 85 -2.38 4.02 4.70
N MET A 86 -1.99 5.22 4.27
CA MET A 86 -2.09 6.41 5.11
C MET A 86 -3.54 6.78 5.42
N ASN A 87 -4.43 6.69 4.43
CA ASN A 87 -5.85 6.94 4.64
C ASN A 87 -6.45 5.97 5.66
N ILE A 88 -6.08 4.68 5.58
CA ILE A 88 -6.48 3.69 6.58
C ILE A 88 -5.91 4.03 7.95
N TYR A 89 -4.63 4.39 8.03
CA TYR A 89 -3.99 4.80 9.27
C TYR A 89 -4.72 5.99 9.93
N ASP A 90 -5.01 7.04 9.16
CA ASP A 90 -5.62 8.28 9.64
C ASP A 90 -7.03 8.02 10.19
N ASP A 91 -7.83 7.22 9.49
CA ASP A 91 -9.18 6.84 9.93
C ASP A 91 -9.15 5.97 11.18
N VAL A 92 -8.25 4.99 11.24
CA VAL A 92 -8.08 4.12 12.41
C VAL A 92 -7.57 4.91 13.61
N GLU A 93 -6.64 5.84 13.40
CA GLU A 93 -6.17 6.74 14.45
C GLU A 93 -7.31 7.60 14.97
N ARG A 94 -8.05 8.25 14.06
CA ARG A 94 -9.20 9.10 14.40
C ARG A 94 -10.24 8.35 15.22
N VAL A 95 -10.68 7.18 14.78
CA VAL A 95 -11.67 6.40 15.53
C VAL A 95 -11.10 5.88 16.86
N GLY A 96 -9.81 5.61 16.91
CA GLY A 96 -9.11 5.24 18.15
C GLY A 96 -9.08 6.35 19.20
N TRP A 97 -9.08 7.62 18.81
CA TRP A 97 -9.21 8.76 19.73
C TRP A 97 -10.61 8.87 20.31
N VAL A 98 -11.64 8.67 19.49
CA VAL A 98 -13.05 8.57 19.92
C VAL A 98 -13.22 7.46 20.97
N GLY A 99 -12.44 6.39 20.86
CA GLY A 99 -12.50 5.23 21.75
C GLY A 99 -11.91 5.37 23.16
N ARG A 100 -11.14 6.43 23.45
CA ARG A 100 -10.43 6.57 24.75
C ARG A 100 -11.28 7.17 25.87
N GLU A 101 -12.46 7.71 25.55
CA GLU A 101 -13.38 8.33 26.52
C GLU A 101 -14.39 7.32 27.08
N GLY A 102 -13.91 6.24 27.71
CA GLY A 102 -14.77 5.34 28.50
C GLY A 102 -15.75 4.49 27.70
N VAL A 103 -15.32 3.95 26.56
CA VAL A 103 -16.17 3.14 25.68
C VAL A 103 -16.71 1.88 26.36
N VAL A 104 -18.04 1.75 26.36
CA VAL A 104 -18.77 0.54 26.71
C VAL A 104 -19.28 -0.09 25.41
N ILE A 105 -18.58 -1.12 24.91
CA ILE A 105 -19.05 -1.88 23.74
C ILE A 105 -20.18 -2.81 24.20
N SER A 106 -21.42 -2.46 23.88
CA SER A 106 -22.57 -3.32 24.17
C SER A 106 -22.60 -4.55 23.23
N LYS A 107 -22.75 -5.75 23.80
CA LYS A 107 -22.92 -6.98 23.02
C LYS A 107 -24.17 -6.87 22.14
N GLY A 108 -24.03 -7.23 20.86
CA GLY A 108 -25.16 -7.31 19.94
C GLY A 108 -25.56 -5.98 19.30
N CYS A 109 -24.62 -5.03 19.12
CA CYS A 109 -24.88 -3.85 18.30
C CYS A 109 -25.38 -4.29 16.92
N ALA A 110 -26.60 -3.92 16.56
CA ALA A 110 -27.26 -4.37 15.33
C ALA A 110 -26.53 -3.94 14.03
N SER A 111 -25.48 -3.13 14.13
CA SER A 111 -24.58 -2.74 13.05
C SER A 111 -23.65 -3.87 12.59
N PHE A 112 -23.54 -4.99 13.32
CA PHE A 112 -22.77 -6.18 12.93
C PHE A 112 -23.45 -7.04 11.85
N ALA A 113 -24.28 -6.47 10.98
CA ALA A 113 -24.72 -7.17 9.79
C ALA A 113 -23.45 -7.61 9.05
N SER A 114 -23.21 -8.93 9.04
CA SER A 114 -21.97 -9.50 8.55
C SER A 114 -21.74 -9.05 7.12
N CYS A 115 -20.48 -8.85 6.76
CA CYS A 115 -20.03 -8.80 5.38
C CYS A 115 -20.31 -10.17 4.72
N ASN A 116 -21.58 -10.50 4.47
CA ASN A 116 -21.99 -11.64 3.65
C ASN A 116 -21.77 -11.23 2.20
N GLY A 117 -20.50 -11.21 1.76
CA GLY A 117 -20.16 -10.86 0.39
C GLY A 117 -18.70 -10.48 0.14
N CYS A 118 -17.89 -10.24 1.17
CA CYS A 118 -16.45 -9.98 0.96
C CYS A 118 -15.73 -11.31 0.75
N GLU A 119 -15.69 -11.79 -0.49
CA GLU A 119 -14.85 -12.91 -0.86
C GLU A 119 -13.38 -12.53 -0.64
N ASP A 120 -12.67 -13.38 0.08
CA ASP A 120 -11.24 -13.23 0.31
C ASP A 120 -10.48 -13.32 -1.02
N VAL A 121 -9.79 -12.25 -1.39
CA VAL A 121 -9.03 -12.22 -2.65
C VAL A 121 -7.66 -12.88 -2.44
N TYR A 122 -7.29 -13.77 -3.36
CA TYR A 122 -5.94 -14.32 -3.42
C TYR A 122 -5.03 -13.34 -4.15
N PHE A 123 -4.01 -12.87 -3.46
CA PHE A 123 -3.08 -11.88 -3.96
C PHE A 123 -1.66 -12.44 -3.93
N GLN A 124 -0.92 -12.26 -5.03
CA GLN A 124 0.44 -12.77 -5.18
C GLN A 124 1.45 -11.61 -5.31
N VAL A 125 2.13 -11.30 -4.21
CA VAL A 125 3.33 -10.46 -4.25
C VAL A 125 4.45 -11.25 -4.93
N LYS A 126 5.02 -10.65 -5.97
CA LYS A 126 6.16 -11.15 -6.72
C LYS A 126 6.89 -10.01 -7.39
N ASN A 127 8.17 -10.21 -7.67
CA ASN A 127 9.03 -9.33 -8.46
C ASN A 127 9.36 -7.97 -7.82
N ILE A 128 8.77 -7.57 -6.69
CA ILE A 128 9.12 -6.31 -6.00
C ILE A 128 10.58 -6.38 -5.51
N ASN A 129 11.03 -7.56 -5.10
CA ASN A 129 12.44 -7.79 -4.75
C ASN A 129 13.41 -7.38 -5.88
N ASN A 130 12.95 -7.41 -7.13
CA ASN A 130 13.75 -7.08 -8.31
C ASN A 130 14.25 -5.65 -8.35
N ILE A 131 13.53 -4.73 -7.71
CA ILE A 131 13.85 -3.30 -7.65
C ILE A 131 15.32 -3.07 -7.25
N LYS A 132 15.83 -3.86 -6.30
CA LYS A 132 17.21 -3.73 -5.78
C LYS A 132 18.27 -3.84 -6.87
N TRP A 133 18.17 -4.85 -7.72
CA TRP A 133 19.18 -5.06 -8.77
C TRP A 133 18.85 -4.28 -10.03
N LEU A 134 17.58 -3.94 -10.27
CA LEU A 134 17.22 -3.08 -11.39
C LEU A 134 17.77 -1.67 -11.23
N PHE A 135 17.80 -1.12 -10.01
CA PHE A 135 18.47 0.16 -9.78
C PHE A 135 19.99 0.06 -9.98
N LEU A 136 20.64 -1.04 -9.59
CA LEU A 136 22.05 -1.27 -9.92
C LEU A 136 22.29 -1.25 -11.42
N ARG A 137 21.47 -1.99 -12.16
CA ARG A 137 21.56 -2.09 -13.62
C ARG A 137 21.25 -0.76 -14.30
N LEU A 138 20.31 0.02 -13.78
CA LEU A 138 19.98 1.37 -14.25
C LEU A 138 21.21 2.28 -14.21
N TYR A 139 22.02 2.21 -13.15
CA TYR A 139 23.29 2.95 -13.08
C TYR A 139 24.28 2.50 -14.15
N ASP A 140 24.44 1.18 -14.31
CA ASP A 140 25.38 0.62 -15.28
C ASP A 140 24.99 1.01 -16.72
N CYS A 141 23.70 1.04 -17.04
CA CYS A 141 23.19 1.45 -18.35
C CYS A 141 23.22 2.98 -18.58
N SER A 142 22.94 3.78 -17.54
CA SER A 142 22.89 5.26 -17.66
C SER A 142 24.26 5.94 -17.51
N GLY A 143 25.28 5.23 -17.01
CA GLY A 143 26.58 5.81 -16.68
C GLY A 143 26.53 6.82 -15.53
N GLY A 144 25.49 6.74 -14.69
CA GLY A 144 25.32 7.53 -13.48
C GLY A 144 26.29 7.10 -12.36
N ARG A 145 26.47 7.97 -11.34
CA ARG A 145 27.23 7.57 -10.14
C ARG A 145 26.34 6.72 -9.24
N ARG A 146 26.85 5.60 -8.74
CA ARG A 146 26.18 4.80 -7.70
C ARG A 146 26.11 5.61 -6.41
N VAL A 147 25.01 6.32 -6.19
CA VAL A 147 24.79 7.10 -4.95
C VAL A 147 24.14 6.21 -3.86
N PHE A 148 23.71 4.99 -4.21
CA PHE A 148 23.02 4.07 -3.30
C PHE A 148 23.91 3.04 -2.60
N PHE A 149 23.44 2.57 -1.43
CA PHE A 149 24.04 1.73 -0.38
C PHE A 149 24.68 2.44 0.83
N SER A 150 24.11 3.54 1.33
CA SER A 150 24.33 3.89 2.74
C SER A 150 23.26 3.21 3.60
N GLU A 151 23.66 2.63 4.73
CA GLU A 151 22.85 1.75 5.61
C GLU A 151 21.62 2.41 6.27
N ARG A 152 21.20 3.60 5.84
CA ARG A 152 20.16 4.41 6.51
C ARG A 152 19.02 4.92 5.62
N GLY A 153 18.88 4.48 4.37
CA GLY A 153 17.76 4.89 3.53
C GLY A 153 17.37 3.89 2.42
N GLY A 154 16.07 3.77 2.19
CA GLY A 154 15.47 2.99 1.09
C GLY A 154 14.87 1.64 1.50
N VAL A 155 14.42 0.84 0.53
CA VAL A 155 13.73 -0.45 0.78
C VAL A 155 14.62 -1.51 1.47
N GLY A 156 15.88 -1.17 1.77
CA GLY A 156 16.79 -2.03 2.52
C GLY A 156 17.32 -3.18 1.67
N CYS A 157 18.61 -3.15 1.34
CA CYS A 157 19.19 -4.14 0.44
C CYS A 157 19.36 -5.54 1.05
N LYS A 158 19.08 -5.69 2.35
CA LYS A 158 19.31 -6.92 3.14
C LYS A 158 18.08 -7.83 3.28
N ALA A 159 16.86 -7.30 3.25
CA ALA A 159 15.63 -8.08 3.48
C ALA A 159 14.90 -8.37 2.17
N ASP A 160 14.41 -9.58 1.92
CA ASP A 160 13.59 -9.89 0.74
C ASP A 160 12.31 -9.02 0.73
N LEU A 161 12.09 -8.25 -0.34
CA LEU A 161 10.98 -7.30 -0.40
C LEU A 161 9.65 -7.99 -0.65
N ASP A 162 9.65 -9.09 -1.41
CA ASP A 162 8.43 -9.86 -1.69
C ASP A 162 7.97 -10.53 -0.38
N GLU A 163 8.91 -11.14 0.36
CA GLU A 163 8.63 -11.75 1.66
C GLU A 163 8.19 -10.70 2.69
N LYS A 164 8.92 -9.57 2.79
CA LYS A 164 8.58 -8.50 3.74
C LYS A 164 7.16 -7.98 3.50
N LEU A 165 6.83 -7.62 2.24
CA LEU A 165 5.51 -7.11 1.92
C LEU A 165 4.42 -8.16 2.19
N SER A 166 4.67 -9.43 1.83
CA SER A 166 3.73 -10.52 2.08
C SER A 166 3.44 -10.71 3.57
N ASN A 167 4.48 -10.63 4.41
CA ASN A 167 4.36 -10.75 5.87
C ASN A 167 3.62 -9.55 6.46
N ASP A 168 3.97 -8.32 6.07
CA ASP A 168 3.31 -7.10 6.57
C ASP A 168 1.81 -7.09 6.21
N ILE A 169 1.45 -7.55 5.00
CA ILE A 169 0.05 -7.73 4.58
C ILE A 169 -0.65 -8.80 5.42
N ALA A 170 0.01 -9.93 5.69
CA ALA A 170 -0.55 -11.01 6.49
C ALA A 170 -0.84 -10.54 7.93
N ASP A 171 0.08 -9.78 8.52
CA ASP A 171 -0.07 -9.19 9.85
C ASP A 171 -1.20 -8.16 9.91
N PHE A 172 -1.33 -7.32 8.88
CA PHE A 172 -2.45 -6.39 8.72
C PHE A 172 -3.79 -7.14 8.66
N GLN A 173 -3.91 -8.16 7.80
CA GLN A 173 -5.12 -8.96 7.67
C GLN A 173 -5.47 -9.70 8.97
N MET A 174 -4.46 -10.26 9.63
CA MET A 174 -4.65 -10.92 10.92
C MET A 174 -5.19 -9.94 11.96
N SER A 175 -4.68 -8.71 11.98
CA SER A 175 -5.16 -7.65 12.87
C SER A 175 -6.61 -7.26 12.59
N LEU A 176 -7.02 -7.16 11.31
CA LEU A 176 -8.43 -6.94 10.93
C LEU A 176 -9.34 -8.06 11.43
N ASN A 177 -8.94 -9.32 11.23
CA ASN A 177 -9.72 -10.49 11.66
C ASN A 177 -9.89 -10.53 13.19
N PHE A 178 -8.85 -10.20 13.95
CA PHE A 178 -8.94 -10.12 15.40
C PHE A 178 -9.78 -8.93 15.87
N LEU A 179 -9.68 -7.77 15.21
CA LEU A 179 -10.51 -6.61 15.51
C LEU A 179 -12.00 -6.94 15.31
N GLU A 180 -12.33 -7.59 14.19
CA GLU A 180 -13.69 -8.06 13.89
C GLU A 180 -14.23 -8.98 14.98
N ASN A 181 -13.46 -10.01 15.35
CA ASN A 181 -13.88 -10.94 16.41
C ASN A 181 -14.04 -10.24 17.76
N SER A 182 -13.15 -9.31 18.09
CA SER A 182 -13.19 -8.56 19.35
C SER A 182 -14.42 -7.66 19.45
N LEU A 183 -14.79 -7.02 18.33
CA LEU A 183 -16.01 -6.23 18.24
C LEU A 183 -17.26 -7.10 18.41
N ARG A 184 -17.31 -8.29 17.79
CA ARG A 184 -18.41 -9.25 17.94
C ARG A 184 -18.55 -9.76 19.37
N GLU A 185 -17.43 -10.00 20.06
CA GLU A 185 -17.39 -10.42 21.47
C GLU A 185 -17.81 -9.30 22.44
N GLY A 186 -17.77 -8.03 22.00
CA GLY A 186 -17.95 -6.86 22.86
C GLY A 186 -16.78 -6.62 23.81
N ASP A 187 -15.59 -7.14 23.49
CA ASP A 187 -14.40 -6.99 24.32
C ASP A 187 -13.67 -5.67 24.01
N ALA A 188 -14.04 -4.62 24.73
CA ALA A 188 -13.49 -3.28 24.53
C ALA A 188 -11.96 -3.22 24.62
N ILE A 189 -11.34 -4.03 25.49
CA ILE A 189 -9.89 -4.04 25.65
C ILE A 189 -9.25 -4.64 24.39
N LYS A 190 -9.73 -5.79 23.93
CA LYS A 190 -9.21 -6.40 22.70
C LYS A 190 -9.45 -5.50 21.49
N VAL A 191 -10.60 -4.84 21.39
CA VAL A 191 -10.89 -3.91 20.30
C VAL A 191 -9.85 -2.79 20.24
N VAL A 192 -9.57 -2.11 21.35
CA VAL A 192 -8.55 -1.04 21.38
C VAL A 192 -7.16 -1.59 21.00
N VAL A 193 -6.80 -2.77 21.50
CA VAL A 193 -5.52 -3.42 21.17
C VAL A 193 -5.41 -3.71 19.67
N PHE A 194 -6.42 -4.36 19.07
CA PHE A 194 -6.36 -4.75 17.67
C PHE A 194 -6.57 -3.57 16.72
N LEU A 195 -7.31 -2.54 17.12
CA LEU A 195 -7.36 -1.26 16.41
C LEU A 195 -5.97 -0.62 16.35
N GLY A 196 -5.23 -0.61 17.47
CA GLY A 196 -3.83 -0.18 17.50
C GLY A 196 -2.92 -1.00 16.58
N LYS A 197 -3.14 -2.31 16.48
CA LYS A 197 -2.38 -3.16 15.55
C LYS A 197 -2.71 -2.89 14.09
N VAL A 198 -3.97 -2.65 13.74
CA VAL A 198 -4.39 -2.24 12.39
C VAL A 198 -3.71 -0.90 12.04
N ARG A 199 -3.69 0.06 12.97
CA ARG A 199 -3.00 1.34 12.80
C ARG A 199 -1.50 1.12 12.51
N ASP A 200 -0.81 0.38 13.38
CA ASP A 200 0.65 0.22 13.29
C ASP A 200 1.06 -0.55 12.02
N SER A 201 0.28 -1.55 11.62
CA SER A 201 0.52 -2.30 10.37
C SER A 201 0.20 -1.47 9.12
N SER A 202 -0.84 -0.62 9.15
CA SER A 202 -1.11 0.34 8.06
C SER A 202 0.05 1.32 7.88
N LEU A 203 0.59 1.87 8.99
CA LEU A 203 1.75 2.75 8.94
C LEU A 203 2.99 2.03 8.40
N ALA A 204 3.21 0.77 8.78
CA ALA A 204 4.33 -0.02 8.28
C ALA A 204 4.24 -0.29 6.77
N LEU A 205 3.05 -0.62 6.27
CA LEU A 205 2.78 -0.81 4.83
C LEU A 205 2.95 0.49 4.04
N SER A 206 2.38 1.58 4.54
CA SER A 206 2.60 2.93 3.97
C SER A 206 4.09 3.26 3.89
N GLY A 207 4.83 3.08 4.98
CA GLY A 207 6.28 3.31 5.04
C GLY A 207 7.06 2.44 4.04
N PHE A 208 6.63 1.20 3.81
CA PHE A 208 7.23 0.33 2.81
C PHE A 208 7.13 0.92 1.40
N PHE A 209 5.94 1.35 0.97
CA PHE A 209 5.75 1.95 -0.35
C PHE A 209 6.40 3.31 -0.49
N LYS A 210 6.40 4.11 0.59
CA LYS A 210 7.15 5.36 0.63
C LYS A 210 8.65 5.14 0.40
N ASN A 211 9.23 4.09 0.97
CA ASN A 211 10.65 3.78 0.75
C ASN A 211 10.92 3.42 -0.72
N ILE A 212 10.02 2.69 -1.39
CA ILE A 212 10.13 2.41 -2.83
C ILE A 212 10.08 3.72 -3.62
N PHE A 213 9.08 4.57 -3.36
CA PHE A 213 8.94 5.87 -3.99
C PHE A 213 10.20 6.74 -3.82
N ASP A 214 10.68 6.90 -2.58
CA ASP A 214 11.85 7.72 -2.27
C ASP A 214 13.11 7.17 -2.97
N ASP A 215 13.23 5.85 -3.12
CA ASP A 215 14.33 5.24 -3.87
C ASP A 215 14.21 5.51 -5.36
N ILE A 216 13.01 5.39 -5.95
CA ILE A 216 12.79 5.77 -7.36
C ILE A 216 13.19 7.22 -7.60
N ASP A 217 12.71 8.15 -6.75
CA ASP A 217 13.00 9.58 -6.89
C ASP A 217 14.50 9.87 -6.85
N LYS A 218 15.24 9.25 -5.91
CA LYS A 218 16.69 9.42 -5.83
C LYS A 218 17.42 8.85 -7.05
N ASN A 219 16.95 7.72 -7.60
CA ASN A 219 17.63 7.03 -8.70
C ASN A 219 17.31 7.65 -10.07
N ALA A 220 16.14 8.26 -10.24
CA ALA A 220 15.64 8.71 -11.54
C ALA A 220 15.49 10.23 -11.68
N TRP A 221 15.39 10.97 -10.57
CA TRP A 221 15.19 12.43 -10.54
C TRP A 221 16.27 13.21 -9.77
N SER A 222 17.36 12.56 -9.35
CA SER A 222 18.51 13.30 -8.80
C SER A 222 19.36 13.93 -9.90
N ASP A 223 20.12 14.97 -9.56
CA ASP A 223 21.12 15.58 -10.47
C ASP A 223 22.20 14.58 -10.95
N ALA A 224 22.35 13.46 -10.24
CA ALA A 224 23.26 12.38 -10.60
C ALA A 224 22.66 11.39 -11.62
N ALA A 225 21.34 11.40 -11.82
CA ALA A 225 20.65 10.54 -12.76
C ALA A 225 20.88 11.01 -14.20
N LYS A 226 21.38 10.09 -15.04
CA LYS A 226 21.66 10.35 -16.47
C LYS A 226 20.60 9.69 -17.36
N LEU A 227 19.32 9.90 -17.03
CA LEU A 227 18.22 9.37 -17.83
C LEU A 227 17.78 10.38 -18.90
N PRO A 228 17.48 9.94 -20.13
CA PRO A 228 17.03 10.84 -21.20
C PRO A 228 15.70 11.52 -20.84
N ALA A 229 15.38 12.63 -21.50
CA ALA A 229 14.02 13.16 -21.47
C ALA A 229 13.08 12.21 -22.24
N ILE A 230 11.82 12.11 -21.81
CA ILE A 230 10.80 11.42 -22.60
C ILE A 230 10.37 12.38 -23.72
N PRO A 231 10.46 11.99 -25.00
CA PRO A 231 10.01 12.83 -26.11
C PRO A 231 8.52 13.15 -26.02
N GLU A 232 8.12 14.33 -26.50
CA GLU A 232 6.71 14.68 -26.61
C GLU A 232 5.98 13.67 -27.52
N GLY A 233 4.81 13.19 -27.08
CA GLY A 233 4.03 12.19 -27.80
C GLY A 233 4.65 10.77 -27.81
N TYR A 234 5.68 10.51 -26.99
CA TYR A 234 6.23 9.16 -26.85
C TYR A 234 5.15 8.18 -26.38
N ALA A 235 5.02 7.08 -27.11
CA ALA A 235 4.22 5.92 -26.73
C ALA A 235 5.15 4.72 -26.57
N LEU A 236 4.92 3.94 -25.52
CA LEU A 236 5.68 2.73 -25.28
C LEU A 236 5.49 1.75 -26.46
N PRO A 237 6.58 1.18 -27.01
CA PRO A 237 6.49 0.22 -28.11
C PRO A 237 5.63 -1.01 -27.76
N GLU A 238 4.84 -1.50 -28.70
CA GLU A 238 3.96 -2.68 -28.50
C GLU A 238 4.75 -3.94 -28.12
N SER A 239 6.02 -4.01 -28.50
CA SER A 239 6.93 -5.13 -28.17
C SER A 239 7.21 -5.30 -26.67
N TYR A 240 6.76 -4.37 -25.82
CA TYR A 240 6.80 -4.51 -24.37
C TYR A 240 5.57 -5.20 -23.78
N ASN A 241 4.50 -5.41 -24.56
CA ASN A 241 3.23 -5.99 -24.09
C ASN A 241 2.70 -5.36 -22.79
N TYR A 242 2.98 -4.08 -22.57
CA TYR A 242 2.55 -3.36 -21.39
C TYR A 242 1.12 -2.82 -21.61
N PRO A 243 0.21 -2.94 -20.64
CA PRO A 243 -1.14 -2.40 -20.77
C PRO A 243 -1.09 -0.89 -21.04
N LYS A 244 -1.84 -0.42 -22.04
CA LYS A 244 -2.06 1.02 -22.25
C LYS A 244 -3.07 1.48 -21.21
N ARG A 245 -2.74 2.54 -20.48
CA ARG A 245 -3.66 3.26 -19.59
C ARG A 245 -4.41 4.33 -20.37
#